data_AF-A0A7S0IPC7-F1
#
_entry.id   AF-A0A7S0IPC7-F1
#
_cell.length_a   1.000
_cell.length_b   1.000
_cell.length_c   1.000
_cell.angle_alpha   90.00
_cell.angle_beta   90.00
_cell.angle_gamma   90.00
#
_symmetry.space_group_name_H-M   'P 1'
#
loop_
_entity.id
_entity.type
_entity.pdbx_description
1 polymer ?
#
loop_
_entity_poly.entity_id
_entity_poly.type
_entity_poly.pdbx_seq_one_letter_code
_entity_poly.pdbx_strand_id
1 'polypeptide(L)'
;AAMSRLSPAFAMPSRLVLICGLATIGLARATSPARTVDELHSHYREIFATGNRNAASHLWASFILNGASELRHDELRDLFGGFCPVSGSPVYPSDANRYSYSVGTLAGGEASGTTHHCCAPCVCDTTDMLLVDTKTVQTLDGAAQYNFLVMGDPCVKADALTTPFVDPFSGSSESLLNTAPELRCVSSRLRGATFSDRGGVIVGMLVDGESTHAQPAAGFAEYCGERAKSGYSSGMGLIFRAAASVNRLRRGSRALTSPPPPSPDTSGCDALLPPSRRAHIHSLITSKPVLLVGIPHMRCTMAATERLESKGACFHWEEMSSSPEDEVWKYMQCLHPHEIVGGMQMHSYVYIGGDFLGNGFVLSAGGAPTALTDAALDAKLQAASADLACRRDCTSLASRAELQQLEEMRRAPLALLGWTSCPCTNIARQRFEGVGACYVQVVWPEPTAPLYKYLQCVHGAHHHSFVFVGGKFAGDGFAFDEGRMAQPAFESALAGAGARRTCQRKGDASLLDAPLKPCTQSNDGSTTGWTRTGSCNWDPSDSGYHEVCVTMSDEFLRASARHDGNDLSSVVQAGGHWCICAWAWASAVQRDPHAYEGITLECERTNAKLREVYQSFIDAGADL
;
A
#
# COMPACT_ATOMS: atom_id res chain seq x y z
N ALA A 1 24.56 -61.80 29.54
CA ALA A 1 23.94 -62.90 28.77
C ALA A 1 22.42 -62.67 28.81
N ALA A 2 21.82 -62.15 27.73
CA ALA A 2 21.00 -62.91 26.78
C ALA A 2 19.77 -63.54 27.47
N MET A 3 18.52 -63.38 27.06
CA MET A 3 17.93 -62.94 25.81
C MET A 3 16.40 -62.91 26.04
N SER A 4 15.71 -61.88 25.50
CA SER A 4 14.46 -61.96 24.71
C SER A 4 13.38 -63.01 25.10
N ARG A 5 12.08 -62.72 25.17
CA ARG A 5 11.23 -61.96 24.22
C ARG A 5 9.76 -62.11 24.64
N LEU A 6 8.90 -61.23 24.09
CA LEU A 6 7.45 -61.38 23.79
C LEU A 6 6.41 -60.81 24.79
N SER A 7 5.91 -59.63 24.41
CA SER A 7 4.52 -59.12 24.59
C SER A 7 3.54 -59.94 23.71
N PRO A 8 2.19 -59.74 23.72
CA PRO A 8 1.43 -58.57 24.19
C PRO A 8 0.05 -58.85 24.85
N ALA A 9 -0.54 -57.81 25.46
CA ALA A 9 -2.00 -57.69 25.57
C ALA A 9 -2.40 -56.20 25.66
N PHE A 10 -3.29 -55.82 24.76
CA PHE A 10 -3.95 -54.52 24.64
C PHE A 10 -4.88 -54.24 25.82
N ALA A 11 -4.87 -53.00 26.31
CA ALA A 11 -5.97 -52.41 27.07
C ALA A 11 -6.26 -51.00 26.50
N MET A 12 -7.51 -50.79 26.08
CA MET A 12 -8.11 -49.46 25.87
C MET A 12 -8.33 -48.79 27.24
N PRO A 13 -8.33 -47.44 27.35
CA PRO A 13 -9.61 -46.74 27.24
C PRO A 13 -9.59 -45.30 26.68
N SER A 14 -10.81 -44.84 26.40
CA SER A 14 -11.32 -43.45 26.40
C SER A 14 -10.97 -42.51 25.24
N ARG A 15 -11.99 -42.35 24.38
CA ARG A 15 -12.12 -41.29 23.38
C ARG A 15 -12.25 -39.92 24.04
N LEU A 16 -11.26 -39.06 23.84
CA LEU A 16 -11.41 -37.60 23.89
C LEU A 16 -11.35 -37.11 22.43
N VAL A 17 -12.48 -36.64 21.89
CA VAL A 17 -12.53 -36.01 20.58
C VAL A 17 -12.02 -34.58 20.76
N LEU A 18 -10.75 -34.36 20.41
CA LEU A 18 -10.16 -33.03 20.32
C LEU A 18 -10.57 -32.42 18.97
N ILE A 19 -11.62 -31.60 18.97
CA ILE A 19 -11.94 -30.72 17.84
C ILE A 19 -10.86 -29.64 17.80
N CYS A 20 -9.87 -29.83 16.92
CA CYS A 20 -8.83 -28.85 16.68
C CYS A 20 -9.45 -27.68 15.88
N GLY A 21 -9.71 -26.57 16.54
CA GLY A 21 -10.19 -25.34 15.92
C GLY A 21 -9.13 -24.77 14.98
N LEU A 22 -9.46 -24.74 13.69
CA LEU A 22 -8.76 -23.94 12.69
C LEU A 22 -8.87 -22.47 13.07
N ALA A 23 -7.81 -21.90 13.65
CA ALA A 23 -7.64 -20.46 13.69
C ALA A 23 -7.27 -19.99 12.28
N THR A 24 -8.26 -19.58 11.51
CA THR A 24 -8.05 -18.82 10.28
C THR A 24 -7.41 -17.49 10.65
N ILE A 25 -6.11 -17.35 10.38
CA ILE A 25 -5.45 -16.05 10.31
C ILE A 25 -6.07 -15.35 9.09
N GLY A 26 -6.96 -14.40 9.36
CA GLY A 26 -7.62 -13.63 8.33
C GLY A 26 -6.60 -12.85 7.52
N LEU A 27 -6.50 -13.16 6.22
CA LEU A 27 -6.05 -12.18 5.25
C LEU A 27 -6.89 -10.91 5.45
N ALA A 28 -6.25 -9.75 5.52
CA ALA A 28 -6.94 -8.46 5.44
C ALA A 28 -7.68 -8.43 4.09
N ARG A 29 -8.97 -8.76 4.16
CA ARG A 29 -9.91 -8.69 3.05
C ARG A 29 -10.02 -7.20 2.71
N ALA A 30 -9.78 -6.82 1.45
CA ALA A 30 -10.22 -5.52 0.97
C ALA A 30 -11.70 -5.38 1.34
N THR A 31 -12.03 -4.46 2.23
CA THR A 31 -13.39 -4.30 2.73
C THR A 31 -14.22 -3.76 1.59
N SER A 32 -15.03 -4.62 0.98
CA SER A 32 -16.10 -4.18 0.08
C SER A 32 -16.99 -3.17 0.81
N PRO A 33 -17.52 -2.14 0.14
CA PRO A 33 -18.39 -1.18 0.78
C PRO A 33 -19.63 -1.89 1.33
N ALA A 34 -20.06 -1.50 2.52
CA ALA A 34 -21.27 -2.04 3.14
C ALA A 34 -22.47 -1.77 2.21
N ARG A 35 -23.24 -2.82 1.89
CA ARG A 35 -24.45 -2.73 1.08
C ARG A 35 -25.72 -2.86 1.91
N THR A 36 -25.60 -3.33 3.14
CA THR A 36 -26.71 -3.49 4.09
C THR A 36 -26.41 -2.78 5.41
N VAL A 37 -27.46 -2.50 6.19
CA VAL A 37 -27.33 -1.91 7.53
C VAL A 37 -26.57 -2.84 8.48
N ASP A 38 -26.74 -4.16 8.37
CA ASP A 38 -25.99 -5.15 9.15
C ASP A 38 -24.48 -5.08 8.87
N GLU A 39 -24.11 -5.02 7.58
CA GLU A 39 -22.71 -4.86 7.17
C GLU A 39 -22.15 -3.53 7.67
N LEU A 40 -22.90 -2.43 7.52
CA LEU A 40 -22.50 -1.12 8.02
C LEU A 40 -22.19 -1.20 9.52
N HIS A 41 -23.08 -1.77 10.33
CA HIS A 41 -22.88 -1.91 11.76
C HIS A 41 -21.70 -2.81 12.12
N SER A 42 -21.38 -3.79 11.29
CA SER A 42 -20.19 -4.65 11.49
C SER A 42 -18.87 -3.87 11.43
N HIS A 43 -18.85 -2.73 10.72
CA HIS A 43 -17.70 -1.81 10.64
C HIS A 43 -17.60 -0.82 11.81
N TYR A 44 -18.43 -0.95 12.85
CA TYR A 44 -18.45 0.00 13.97
C TYR A 44 -17.05 0.27 14.58
N ARG A 45 -16.23 -0.77 14.77
CA ARG A 45 -14.89 -0.64 15.36
C ARG A 45 -13.84 -0.06 14.41
N GLU A 46 -14.08 -0.15 13.11
CA GLU A 46 -13.25 0.47 12.07
C GLU A 46 -13.56 1.97 11.99
N ILE A 47 -14.85 2.32 12.06
CA ILE A 47 -15.34 3.69 11.90
C ILE A 47 -15.08 4.53 13.16
N PHE A 48 -15.24 3.94 14.34
CA PHE A 48 -14.95 4.60 15.62
C PHE A 48 -13.71 3.97 16.25
N ALA A 49 -12.54 4.55 15.98
CA ALA A 49 -11.25 4.10 16.49
C ALA A 49 -11.23 4.00 18.03
N THR A 50 -11.94 4.88 18.72
CA THR A 50 -12.07 4.90 20.18
C THR A 50 -13.20 4.00 20.69
N GLY A 51 -14.05 3.49 19.78
CA GLY A 51 -15.31 2.83 20.09
C GLY A 51 -16.42 3.77 20.56
N ASN A 52 -16.18 5.09 20.64
CA ASN A 52 -17.15 6.07 21.12
C ASN A 52 -17.75 6.89 19.97
N ARG A 53 -19.01 6.59 19.62
CA ARG A 53 -19.79 7.28 18.58
C ARG A 53 -20.33 8.68 18.93
N ASN A 54 -20.17 9.16 20.17
CA ASN A 54 -20.82 10.39 20.62
C ASN A 54 -20.48 11.57 19.70
N ALA A 55 -21.51 12.26 19.20
CA ALA A 55 -21.39 13.37 18.25
C ALA A 55 -20.55 13.07 16.98
N ALA A 56 -20.36 11.78 16.66
CA ALA A 56 -19.44 11.33 15.62
C ALA A 56 -20.14 10.69 14.41
N SER A 57 -21.45 10.95 14.23
CA SER A 57 -22.23 10.47 13.08
C SER A 57 -21.67 10.87 11.71
N HIS A 58 -20.83 11.91 11.66
CA HIS A 58 -20.08 12.29 10.45
C HIS A 58 -19.14 11.19 9.93
N LEU A 59 -18.67 10.30 10.81
CA LEU A 59 -17.83 9.16 10.41
C LEU A 59 -18.65 8.06 9.73
N TRP A 60 -19.88 7.79 10.21
CA TRP A 60 -20.83 6.92 9.49
C TRP A 60 -21.13 7.46 8.09
N ALA A 61 -21.50 8.75 8.02
CA ALA A 61 -21.82 9.39 6.76
C ALA A 61 -20.64 9.34 5.77
N SER A 62 -19.42 9.58 6.25
CA SER A 62 -18.22 9.57 5.40
C SER A 62 -17.84 8.16 4.97
N PHE A 63 -17.98 7.16 5.84
CA PHE A 63 -17.79 5.76 5.46
C PHE A 63 -18.72 5.35 4.30
N ILE A 64 -20.01 5.69 4.41
CA ILE A 64 -21.00 5.41 3.36
C ILE A 64 -20.67 6.18 2.07
N LEU A 65 -20.35 7.48 2.18
CA LEU A 65 -20.09 8.32 1.01
C LEU A 65 -18.80 7.97 0.28
N ASN A 66 -17.77 7.48 1.00
CA ASN A 66 -16.54 6.99 0.39
C ASN A 66 -16.75 5.74 -0.47
N GLY A 67 -17.74 4.90 -0.11
CA GLY A 67 -18.13 3.71 -0.86
C GLY A 67 -19.25 3.94 -1.87
N ALA A 68 -19.76 5.18 -2.01
CA ALA A 68 -21.03 5.43 -2.71
C ALA A 68 -21.02 5.06 -4.19
N SER A 69 -19.86 5.10 -4.87
CA SER A 69 -19.74 4.74 -6.29
C SER A 69 -20.04 3.27 -6.59
N GLU A 70 -20.05 2.42 -5.57
CA GLU A 70 -20.38 0.99 -5.67
C GLU A 70 -21.79 0.64 -5.16
N LEU A 71 -22.56 1.64 -4.74
CA LEU A 71 -23.92 1.51 -4.24
C LEU A 71 -24.93 1.95 -5.29
N ARG A 72 -26.13 1.38 -5.26
CA ARG A 72 -27.31 1.95 -5.92
C ARG A 72 -27.93 3.08 -5.10
N HIS A 73 -28.82 3.85 -5.70
CA HIS A 73 -29.50 4.97 -5.02
C HIS A 73 -30.35 4.52 -3.81
N ASP A 74 -30.96 3.34 -3.88
CA ASP A 74 -31.72 2.71 -2.78
C ASP A 74 -30.80 2.23 -1.66
N GLU A 75 -29.73 1.49 -1.99
CA GLU A 75 -28.73 1.02 -1.02
C GLU A 75 -28.10 2.19 -0.25
N LEU A 76 -27.77 3.28 -0.93
CA LEU A 76 -27.25 4.50 -0.29
C LEU A 76 -28.24 5.07 0.74
N ARG A 77 -29.53 5.19 0.38
CA ARG A 77 -30.58 5.70 1.28
C ARG A 77 -30.80 4.77 2.47
N ASP A 78 -30.80 3.47 2.25
CA ASP A 78 -31.00 2.46 3.29
C ASP A 78 -29.87 2.49 4.33
N LEU A 79 -28.62 2.61 3.89
CA LEU A 79 -27.45 2.75 4.78
C LEU A 79 -27.51 4.01 5.63
N PHE A 80 -27.94 5.14 5.05
CA PHE A 80 -28.15 6.37 5.81
C PHE A 80 -29.30 6.29 6.82
N GLY A 81 -30.24 5.36 6.63
CA GLY A 81 -31.23 5.01 7.65
C GLY A 81 -30.64 4.18 8.79
N GLY A 82 -29.45 3.61 8.65
CA GLY A 82 -28.83 2.70 9.60
C GLY A 82 -28.24 3.35 10.86
N PHE A 83 -28.26 4.67 11.00
CA PHE A 83 -27.73 5.32 12.21
C PHE A 83 -28.48 6.60 12.55
N CYS A 84 -28.49 6.96 13.83
CA CYS A 84 -29.09 8.20 14.30
C CYS A 84 -28.15 9.39 13.99
N PRO A 85 -28.60 10.42 13.25
CA PRO A 85 -27.76 11.57 12.89
C PRO A 85 -27.24 12.39 14.08
N VAL A 86 -27.98 12.37 15.19
CA VAL A 86 -27.65 13.13 16.42
C VAL A 86 -26.69 12.35 17.30
N SER A 87 -27.05 11.12 17.69
CA SER A 87 -26.27 10.36 18.67
C SER A 87 -25.13 9.53 18.07
N GLY A 88 -25.16 9.27 16.75
CA GLY A 88 -24.29 8.29 16.10
C GLY A 88 -24.64 6.83 16.42
N SER A 89 -25.73 6.58 17.18
CA SER A 89 -26.17 5.24 17.55
C SER A 89 -26.58 4.44 16.31
N PRO A 90 -26.14 3.17 16.20
CA PRO A 90 -26.71 2.23 15.22
C PRO A 90 -28.21 2.11 15.43
N VAL A 91 -28.98 2.12 14.34
CA VAL A 91 -30.43 1.86 14.35
C VAL A 91 -30.78 0.93 13.20
N TYR A 92 -31.82 0.13 13.39
CA TYR A 92 -32.42 -0.65 12.31
C TYR A 92 -33.65 0.11 11.79
N PRO A 93 -33.68 0.54 10.52
CA PRO A 93 -34.81 1.26 9.95
C PRO A 93 -36.14 0.52 10.15
N SER A 94 -37.13 1.21 10.72
CA SER A 94 -38.50 0.73 10.88
C SER A 94 -39.46 1.93 10.94
N ASP A 95 -40.76 1.72 10.79
CA ASP A 95 -41.73 2.81 10.91
C ASP A 95 -41.80 3.39 12.33
N ALA A 96 -41.50 2.57 13.34
CA ALA A 96 -41.47 3.01 14.73
C ALA A 96 -40.36 4.04 15.03
N ASN A 97 -39.30 4.06 14.25
CA ASN A 97 -38.18 4.99 14.41
C ASN A 97 -37.97 5.94 13.23
N ARG A 98 -38.93 5.98 12.29
CA ARG A 98 -38.94 6.87 11.13
C ARG A 98 -39.71 8.15 11.48
N TYR A 99 -39.06 9.29 11.29
CA TYR A 99 -39.64 10.60 11.60
C TYR A 99 -39.61 11.49 10.36
N SER A 100 -40.68 12.26 10.15
CA SER A 100 -40.78 13.24 9.07
C SER A 100 -40.52 14.65 9.57
N TYR A 101 -39.80 15.43 8.78
CA TYR A 101 -39.37 16.78 9.14
C TYR A 101 -39.66 17.79 8.04
N SER A 102 -39.83 19.06 8.44
CA SER A 102 -39.50 20.23 7.63
C SER A 102 -38.35 20.96 8.31
N VAL A 103 -37.17 20.98 7.69
CA VAL A 103 -35.93 21.54 8.26
C VAL A 103 -35.44 22.68 7.38
N GLY A 104 -34.96 23.76 7.98
CA GLY A 104 -34.35 24.86 7.24
C GLY A 104 -33.12 24.43 6.44
N THR A 105 -32.88 25.06 5.30
CA THR A 105 -31.70 24.76 4.46
C THR A 105 -30.61 25.82 4.58
N LEU A 106 -29.36 25.45 4.27
CA LEU A 106 -28.26 26.40 4.10
C LEU A 106 -28.43 27.29 2.87
N ALA A 107 -29.13 26.81 1.84
CA ALA A 107 -29.49 27.59 0.66
C ALA A 107 -30.55 28.68 0.93
N GLY A 108 -31.29 28.56 2.03
CA GLY A 108 -32.49 29.33 2.31
C GLY A 108 -33.75 28.55 1.95
N GLY A 109 -34.82 28.74 2.72
CA GLY A 109 -36.05 27.93 2.63
C GLY A 109 -36.03 26.72 3.57
N GLU A 110 -36.89 25.74 3.28
CA GLU A 110 -37.01 24.49 4.04
C GLU A 110 -37.00 23.29 3.08
N ALA A 111 -36.47 22.17 3.56
CA ALA A 111 -36.53 20.87 2.90
C ALA A 111 -37.32 19.91 3.77
N SER A 112 -38.13 19.06 3.13
CA SER A 112 -38.95 18.06 3.81
C SER A 112 -38.52 16.66 3.42
N GLY A 113 -38.55 15.74 4.38
CA GLY A 113 -38.20 14.34 4.17
C GLY A 113 -38.21 13.56 5.46
N THR A 114 -37.61 12.37 5.42
CA THR A 114 -37.58 11.45 6.58
C THR A 114 -36.16 11.07 7.00
N THR A 115 -36.00 10.76 8.28
CA THR A 115 -34.77 10.14 8.81
C THR A 115 -35.10 9.26 10.01
N HIS A 116 -34.13 8.45 10.44
CA HIS A 116 -34.30 7.48 11.53
C HIS A 116 -33.59 7.92 12.82
N HIS A 117 -34.23 7.75 13.97
CA HIS A 117 -33.66 8.12 15.28
C HIS A 117 -33.72 7.00 16.30
N CYS A 118 -32.72 6.93 17.18
CA CYS A 118 -32.70 5.94 18.24
C CYS A 118 -33.68 6.24 19.39
N CYS A 119 -34.08 7.51 19.57
CA CYS A 119 -34.97 7.95 20.65
C CYS A 119 -35.59 9.32 20.37
N ALA A 120 -36.70 9.62 21.05
CA ALA A 120 -37.44 10.90 20.93
C ALA A 120 -36.59 12.17 21.17
N PRO A 121 -35.64 12.25 22.12
CA PRO A 121 -34.77 13.42 22.28
C PRO A 121 -34.04 13.85 20.99
N CYS A 122 -33.66 12.89 20.15
CA CYS A 122 -32.95 13.18 18.90
C CYS A 122 -33.83 13.93 17.90
N VAL A 123 -35.15 13.77 17.98
CA VAL A 123 -36.11 14.50 17.13
C VAL A 123 -36.03 16.00 17.39
N CYS A 124 -35.93 16.38 18.67
CA CYS A 124 -35.76 17.77 19.08
C CYS A 124 -34.41 18.32 18.62
N ASP A 125 -33.33 17.56 18.82
CA ASP A 125 -31.98 18.01 18.49
C ASP A 125 -31.78 18.17 16.97
N THR A 126 -32.41 17.32 16.16
CA THR A 126 -32.43 17.48 14.70
C THR A 126 -33.08 18.79 14.28
N THR A 127 -34.22 19.15 14.88
CA THR A 127 -34.94 20.38 14.53
C THR A 127 -34.20 21.64 14.99
N ASP A 128 -33.53 21.57 16.15
CA ASP A 128 -32.88 22.72 16.79
C ASP A 128 -31.48 23.04 16.25
N MET A 129 -30.73 22.00 15.88
CA MET A 129 -29.28 22.05 15.69
C MET A 129 -28.83 21.74 14.27
N LEU A 130 -29.62 21.00 13.49
CA LEU A 130 -29.27 20.62 12.13
C LEU A 130 -29.94 21.53 11.10
N LEU A 131 -29.28 21.68 9.96
CA LEU A 131 -29.88 22.22 8.75
C LEU A 131 -29.75 21.19 7.63
N VAL A 132 -30.41 21.45 6.51
CA VAL A 132 -30.26 20.65 5.29
C VAL A 132 -29.36 21.36 4.30
N ASP A 133 -28.48 20.60 3.66
CA ASP A 133 -27.72 21.06 2.51
C ASP A 133 -27.54 19.94 1.50
N THR A 134 -27.22 20.30 0.26
CA THR A 134 -27.11 19.33 -0.83
C THR A 134 -25.70 18.79 -0.95
N LYS A 135 -25.58 17.59 -1.53
CA LYS A 135 -24.33 17.13 -2.14
C LYS A 135 -24.64 16.22 -3.32
N THR A 136 -23.92 16.41 -4.42
CA THR A 136 -23.95 15.48 -5.54
C THR A 136 -23.08 14.27 -5.21
N VAL A 137 -23.66 13.07 -5.31
CA VAL A 137 -23.01 11.79 -5.01
C VAL A 137 -23.06 10.92 -6.26
N GLN A 138 -21.92 10.34 -6.62
CA GLN A 138 -21.82 9.36 -7.68
C GLN A 138 -22.19 7.98 -7.14
N THR A 139 -23.16 7.32 -7.77
CA THR A 139 -23.57 5.94 -7.48
C THR A 139 -23.44 5.07 -8.73
N LEU A 140 -23.75 3.77 -8.61
CA LEU A 140 -23.88 2.85 -9.75
C LEU A 140 -24.96 3.29 -10.74
N ASP A 141 -25.99 3.96 -10.26
CA ASP A 141 -27.14 4.42 -11.05
C ASP A 141 -26.87 5.80 -11.70
N GLY A 142 -25.76 6.45 -11.36
CA GLY A 142 -25.35 7.75 -11.89
C GLY A 142 -25.11 8.81 -10.80
N ALA A 143 -24.73 10.01 -11.22
CA ALA A 143 -24.63 11.15 -10.32
C ALA A 143 -26.03 11.65 -9.95
N ALA A 144 -26.33 11.75 -8.67
CA ALA A 144 -27.56 12.35 -8.17
C ALA A 144 -27.27 13.30 -7.01
N GLN A 145 -28.11 14.33 -6.87
CA GLN A 145 -28.04 15.24 -5.73
C GLN A 145 -28.96 14.74 -4.61
N TYR A 146 -28.46 14.78 -3.38
CA TYR A 146 -29.18 14.33 -2.18
C TYR A 146 -29.23 15.42 -1.12
N ASN A 147 -30.28 15.38 -0.29
CA ASN A 147 -30.45 16.23 0.87
C ASN A 147 -29.78 15.59 2.10
N PHE A 148 -28.79 16.28 2.66
CA PHE A 148 -28.06 15.82 3.85
C PHE A 148 -28.39 16.69 5.05
N LEU A 149 -28.53 16.05 6.21
CA LEU A 149 -28.54 16.72 7.49
C LEU A 149 -27.11 17.12 7.84
N VAL A 150 -26.90 18.40 8.13
CA VAL A 150 -25.60 18.98 8.38
C VAL A 150 -25.53 19.75 9.68
N MET A 151 -24.38 19.67 10.34
CA MET A 151 -23.99 20.56 11.44
C MET A 151 -22.80 21.42 11.02
N GLY A 152 -22.50 22.48 11.76
CA GLY A 152 -21.31 23.27 11.48
C GLY A 152 -20.06 22.57 11.97
N ASP A 153 -18.94 22.82 11.32
CA ASP A 153 -17.66 22.22 11.67
C ASP A 153 -17.19 22.76 13.03
N PRO A 154 -17.14 21.92 14.09
CA PRO A 154 -16.73 22.38 15.40
C PRO A 154 -15.24 22.74 15.45
N CYS A 155 -14.43 22.27 14.48
CA CYS A 155 -13.02 22.60 14.38
C CYS A 155 -12.73 24.04 13.93
N VAL A 156 -13.77 24.80 13.54
CA VAL A 156 -13.67 26.26 13.38
C VAL A 156 -13.29 26.93 14.71
N LYS A 157 -13.65 26.33 15.85
CA LYS A 157 -13.21 26.77 17.18
C LYS A 157 -12.68 25.57 17.97
N ALA A 158 -11.58 24.99 17.50
CA ALA A 158 -10.99 23.77 18.05
C ALA A 158 -10.75 23.83 19.58
N ASP A 159 -10.39 25.00 20.13
CA ASP A 159 -10.18 25.20 21.57
C ASP A 159 -11.45 24.94 22.41
N ALA A 160 -12.63 25.09 21.81
CA ALA A 160 -13.90 24.78 22.47
C ALA A 160 -14.06 23.27 22.73
N LEU A 161 -13.30 22.40 22.06
CA LEU A 161 -13.38 20.95 22.24
C LEU A 161 -12.68 20.47 23.51
N THR A 162 -11.66 21.18 23.96
CA THR A 162 -10.91 20.88 25.17
C THR A 162 -11.36 21.70 26.38
N THR A 163 -12.14 22.76 26.14
CA THR A 163 -12.70 23.61 27.20
C THR A 163 -13.64 22.78 28.11
N PRO A 164 -13.37 22.72 29.43
CA PRO A 164 -14.24 22.01 30.34
C PRO A 164 -15.62 22.67 30.49
N PHE A 165 -16.66 21.86 30.56
CA PHE A 165 -18.02 22.24 30.94
C PHE A 165 -18.51 21.31 32.04
N VAL A 166 -19.42 21.80 32.89
CA VAL A 166 -20.05 20.97 33.90
C VAL A 166 -21.19 20.20 33.25
N ASP A 167 -21.11 18.88 33.28
CA ASP A 167 -22.23 18.03 32.87
C ASP A 167 -23.38 18.25 33.88
N PRO A 168 -24.54 18.76 33.45
CA PRO A 168 -25.67 19.06 34.33
C PRO A 168 -26.29 17.80 34.96
N PHE A 169 -25.96 16.61 34.47
CA PHE A 169 -26.44 15.33 35.00
C PHE A 169 -25.53 14.79 36.12
N SER A 170 -24.23 14.68 35.87
CA SER A 170 -23.28 14.11 36.84
C SER A 170 -22.71 15.16 37.80
N GLY A 171 -22.81 16.45 37.46
CA GLY A 171 -22.09 17.53 38.15
C GLY A 171 -20.57 17.47 37.96
N SER A 172 -20.06 16.56 37.13
CA SER A 172 -18.63 16.44 36.84
C SER A 172 -18.20 17.45 35.78
N SER A 173 -16.98 17.96 35.94
CA SER A 173 -16.32 18.75 34.90
C SER A 173 -15.80 17.82 33.82
N GLU A 174 -16.21 18.03 32.56
CA GLU A 174 -15.82 17.24 31.41
C GLU A 174 -15.50 18.12 30.20
N SER A 175 -14.81 17.59 29.19
CA SER A 175 -14.62 18.27 27.90
C SER A 175 -15.30 17.51 26.76
N LEU A 176 -15.58 18.19 25.65
CA LEU A 176 -16.11 17.53 24.44
C LEU A 176 -15.17 16.44 23.95
N LEU A 177 -13.85 16.68 23.99
CA LEU A 177 -12.87 15.70 23.56
C LEU A 177 -12.80 14.46 24.47
N ASN A 178 -13.10 14.60 25.77
CA ASN A 178 -13.16 13.44 26.66
C ASN A 178 -14.40 12.58 26.39
N THR A 179 -15.56 13.23 26.25
CA THR A 179 -16.85 12.53 26.12
C THR A 179 -17.19 12.12 24.69
N ALA A 180 -16.57 12.77 23.69
CA ALA A 180 -16.67 12.51 22.26
C ALA A 180 -15.26 12.55 21.60
N PRO A 181 -14.41 11.55 21.87
CA PRO A 181 -12.98 11.56 21.50
C PRO A 181 -12.70 11.41 19.99
N GLU A 182 -13.75 11.20 19.20
CA GLU A 182 -13.68 11.23 17.73
C GLU A 182 -13.74 12.64 17.15
N LEU A 183 -14.15 13.65 17.93
CA LEU A 183 -14.14 15.05 17.53
C LEU A 183 -12.70 15.59 17.52
N ARG A 184 -11.91 15.15 16.53
CA ARG A 184 -10.52 15.58 16.34
C ARG A 184 -10.41 16.51 15.14
N CYS A 185 -9.56 17.50 15.27
CA CYS A 185 -9.30 18.47 14.20
C CYS A 185 -7.99 18.15 13.49
N VAL A 186 -8.00 18.19 12.17
CA VAL A 186 -6.81 18.14 11.31
C VAL A 186 -6.92 19.31 10.34
N SER A 187 -5.89 20.16 10.28
CA SER A 187 -5.87 21.35 9.40
C SER A 187 -7.12 22.23 9.56
N SER A 188 -7.54 22.48 10.81
CA SER A 188 -8.74 23.26 11.16
C SER A 188 -10.06 22.72 10.60
N ARG A 189 -10.13 21.42 10.29
CA ARG A 189 -11.33 20.71 9.85
C ARG A 189 -11.58 19.47 10.71
N LEU A 190 -12.85 19.09 10.83
CA LEU A 190 -13.22 17.84 11.50
C LEU A 190 -12.66 16.64 10.75
N ARG A 191 -11.82 15.86 11.44
CA ARG A 191 -11.12 14.70 10.88
C ARG A 191 -12.12 13.66 10.38
N GLY A 192 -11.94 13.22 9.14
CA GLY A 192 -12.76 12.17 8.54
C GLY A 192 -14.18 12.60 8.20
N ALA A 193 -14.48 13.90 8.23
CA ALA A 193 -15.79 14.42 7.84
C ALA A 193 -15.90 14.67 6.33
N THR A 194 -17.04 14.29 5.77
CA THR A 194 -17.47 14.70 4.43
C THR A 194 -18.33 15.95 4.53
N PHE A 195 -18.06 16.92 3.66
CA PHE A 195 -18.75 18.21 3.64
C PHE A 195 -19.76 18.30 2.50
N SER A 196 -20.89 18.96 2.78
CA SER A 196 -21.92 19.33 1.81
C SER A 196 -21.48 20.49 0.91
N ASP A 197 -22.25 20.81 -0.13
CA ASP A 197 -21.91 21.79 -1.16
C ASP A 197 -21.65 23.21 -0.59
N ARG A 198 -22.32 23.57 0.52
CA ARG A 198 -22.14 24.85 1.22
C ARG A 198 -21.31 24.73 2.49
N GLY A 199 -20.63 23.60 2.67
CA GLY A 199 -19.59 23.42 3.69
C GLY A 199 -20.06 22.96 5.06
N GLY A 200 -21.28 22.42 5.18
CA GLY A 200 -21.75 21.77 6.40
C GLY A 200 -21.14 20.37 6.55
N VAL A 201 -20.86 19.96 7.79
CA VAL A 201 -20.44 18.58 8.11
C VAL A 201 -21.66 17.67 7.97
N ILE A 202 -21.60 16.70 7.06
CA ILE A 202 -22.68 15.74 6.86
C ILE A 202 -22.72 14.77 8.03
N VAL A 203 -23.88 14.70 8.69
CA VAL A 203 -24.12 13.82 9.84
C VAL A 203 -25.30 12.88 9.64
N GLY A 204 -26.00 12.95 8.50
CA GLY A 204 -27.10 12.08 8.14
C GLY A 204 -27.72 12.49 6.81
N MET A 205 -28.70 11.73 6.33
CA MET A 205 -29.47 12.07 5.14
C MET A 205 -30.91 12.42 5.53
N LEU A 206 -31.49 13.41 4.86
CA LEU A 206 -32.91 13.65 4.84
C LEU A 206 -33.46 13.04 3.55
N VAL A 207 -34.14 11.91 3.65
CA VAL A 207 -34.61 11.15 2.48
C VAL A 207 -35.91 11.77 1.98
N ASP A 208 -35.89 12.22 0.72
CA ASP A 208 -37.04 12.80 0.04
C ASP A 208 -38.13 11.76 -0.21
N GLY A 209 -39.40 12.15 -0.04
CA GLY A 209 -40.58 11.32 -0.34
C GLY A 209 -41.64 11.39 0.76
N GLU A 210 -42.92 11.33 0.36
CA GLU A 210 -44.02 11.16 1.31
C GLU A 210 -43.98 9.75 1.90
N SER A 211 -43.86 9.66 3.23
CA SER A 211 -44.03 8.41 3.97
C SER A 211 -45.27 8.55 4.84
N THR A 212 -46.32 7.80 4.53
CA THR A 212 -47.57 7.74 5.30
C THR A 212 -47.38 7.12 6.70
N HIS A 213 -46.24 6.50 6.96
CA HIS A 213 -45.93 5.78 8.19
C HIS A 213 -44.88 6.47 9.07
N ALA A 214 -44.34 7.62 8.65
CA ALA A 214 -43.39 8.38 9.45
C ALA A 214 -44.10 9.22 10.53
N GLN A 215 -43.53 9.26 11.74
CA GLN A 215 -44.04 10.10 12.82
C GLN A 215 -43.67 11.57 12.57
N PRO A 216 -44.63 12.51 12.56
CA PRO A 216 -44.32 13.91 12.30
C PRO A 216 -43.55 14.52 13.48
N ALA A 217 -42.37 15.08 13.20
CA ALA A 217 -41.55 15.76 14.20
C ALA A 217 -42.30 16.92 14.89
N ALA A 218 -43.24 17.57 14.18
CA ALA A 218 -44.12 18.59 14.74
C ALA A 218 -44.96 18.10 15.92
N GLY A 219 -45.29 16.79 15.97
CA GLY A 219 -45.99 16.18 17.10
C GLY A 219 -45.18 16.13 18.40
N PHE A 220 -43.87 16.37 18.33
CA PHE A 220 -42.98 16.41 19.49
C PHE A 220 -42.75 17.84 20.02
N ALA A 221 -43.43 18.86 19.48
CA ALA A 221 -43.19 20.26 19.86
C ALA A 221 -43.34 20.53 21.36
N GLU A 222 -44.37 19.97 22.01
CA GLU A 222 -44.57 20.09 23.46
C GLU A 222 -43.44 19.42 24.24
N TYR A 223 -43.13 18.17 23.91
CA TYR A 223 -42.02 17.41 24.50
C TYR A 223 -40.67 18.13 24.36
N CYS A 224 -40.37 18.67 23.17
CA CYS A 224 -39.15 19.43 22.92
C CYS A 224 -39.13 20.74 23.73
N GLY A 225 -40.28 21.40 23.87
CA GLY A 225 -40.42 22.59 24.71
C GLY A 225 -40.17 22.31 26.20
N GLU A 226 -40.65 21.18 26.72
CA GLU A 226 -40.37 20.75 28.10
C GLU A 226 -38.89 20.39 28.29
N ARG A 227 -38.30 19.67 27.34
CA ARG A 227 -36.87 19.34 27.37
C ARG A 227 -35.99 20.59 27.32
N ALA A 228 -36.38 21.61 26.58
CA ALA A 228 -35.67 22.89 26.56
C ALA A 228 -35.78 23.62 27.93
N LYS A 229 -36.96 23.62 28.55
CA LYS A 229 -37.17 24.22 29.89
C LYS A 229 -36.37 23.51 30.99
N SER A 230 -36.16 22.21 30.86
CA SER A 230 -35.33 21.42 31.78
C SER A 230 -33.83 21.48 31.46
N GLY A 231 -33.39 22.36 30.55
CA GLY A 231 -31.98 22.57 30.24
C GLY A 231 -31.33 21.46 29.42
N TYR A 232 -32.13 20.67 28.70
CA TYR A 232 -31.67 19.50 27.92
C TYR A 232 -30.96 18.45 28.79
N SER A 233 -31.41 18.29 30.03
CA SER A 233 -30.81 17.41 31.04
C SER A 233 -30.97 15.92 30.70
N SER A 234 -30.15 15.37 29.79
CA SER A 234 -29.74 13.95 29.72
C SER A 234 -29.07 13.54 28.40
N GLY A 235 -28.10 12.62 28.51
CA GLY A 235 -27.70 11.67 27.48
C GLY A 235 -26.85 12.22 26.32
N MET A 236 -26.71 11.42 25.27
CA MET A 236 -25.89 11.73 24.09
C MET A 236 -26.32 13.01 23.36
N GLY A 237 -27.60 13.38 23.46
CA GLY A 237 -28.12 14.61 22.87
C GLY A 237 -27.43 15.86 23.43
N LEU A 238 -27.08 15.88 24.72
CA LEU A 238 -26.35 17.01 25.31
C LEU A 238 -24.96 17.18 24.66
N ILE A 239 -24.23 16.08 24.49
CA ILE A 239 -22.89 16.08 23.87
C ILE A 239 -22.99 16.55 22.42
N PHE A 240 -23.97 16.05 21.68
CA PHE A 240 -24.22 16.49 20.31
C PHE A 240 -24.56 17.98 20.23
N ARG A 241 -25.47 18.47 21.08
CA ARG A 241 -25.81 19.89 21.14
C ARG A 241 -24.59 20.75 21.47
N ALA A 242 -23.76 20.32 22.42
CA ALA A 242 -22.52 21.01 22.75
C ALA A 242 -21.58 21.09 21.54
N ALA A 243 -21.36 19.97 20.83
CA ALA A 243 -20.54 19.94 19.62
C ALA A 243 -21.10 20.82 18.48
N ALA A 244 -22.39 20.68 18.17
CA ALA A 244 -23.06 21.47 17.11
C ALA A 244 -23.20 22.97 17.47
N SER A 245 -23.16 23.32 18.75
CA SER A 245 -23.19 24.72 19.21
C SER A 245 -21.87 25.45 19.00
N VAL A 246 -20.74 24.73 18.95
CA VAL A 246 -19.40 25.33 18.76
C VAL A 246 -19.38 26.23 17.53
N ASN A 247 -19.95 25.72 16.43
CA ASN A 247 -20.12 26.44 15.16
C ASN A 247 -21.56 26.33 14.66
N ARG A 248 -22.51 26.97 15.37
CA ARG A 248 -23.92 26.87 15.02
C ARG A 248 -24.21 27.48 13.63
N LEU A 249 -24.81 26.67 12.76
CA LEU A 249 -25.22 27.08 11.40
C LEU A 249 -26.42 28.03 11.43
N ARG A 250 -26.56 28.85 10.38
CA ARG A 250 -27.69 29.77 10.17
C ARG A 250 -28.33 29.54 8.80
N ARG A 251 -29.66 29.63 8.73
CA ARG A 251 -30.43 29.53 7.48
C ARG A 251 -30.00 30.60 6.48
N GLY A 252 -29.97 30.25 5.20
CA GLY A 252 -29.63 31.18 4.11
C GLY A 252 -28.19 31.72 4.16
N SER A 253 -27.31 31.06 4.92
CA SER A 253 -25.89 31.39 4.97
C SER A 253 -25.07 30.20 4.54
N ARG A 254 -23.95 30.44 3.86
CA ARG A 254 -22.94 29.41 3.70
C ARG A 254 -22.47 29.03 5.10
N ALA A 255 -22.26 27.73 5.36
CA ALA A 255 -21.65 27.34 6.63
C ALA A 255 -20.38 28.16 6.79
N LEU A 256 -20.09 28.63 8.01
CA LEU A 256 -18.76 29.13 8.32
C LEU A 256 -17.83 27.94 8.14
N THR A 257 -17.34 27.78 6.91
CA THR A 257 -16.15 27.03 6.64
C THR A 257 -15.07 27.77 7.40
N SER A 258 -14.16 27.04 8.03
CA SER A 258 -12.83 27.57 8.30
C SER A 258 -12.44 28.41 7.07
N PRO A 259 -11.88 29.63 7.24
CA PRO A 259 -11.26 30.32 6.12
C PRO A 259 -10.46 29.29 5.31
N PRO A 260 -10.32 29.40 3.97
CA PRO A 260 -9.26 28.63 3.30
C PRO A 260 -8.04 28.83 4.19
N PRO A 261 -7.43 27.73 4.65
CA PRO A 261 -6.70 27.66 5.91
C PRO A 261 -6.01 28.99 6.13
N PRO A 262 -6.23 29.73 7.25
CA PRO A 262 -5.24 30.74 7.55
C PRO A 262 -3.92 30.00 7.48
N SER A 263 -3.00 30.51 6.65
CA SER A 263 -1.65 29.99 6.51
C SER A 263 -1.24 29.49 7.88
N PRO A 264 -0.96 28.18 8.04
CA PRO A 264 -0.95 27.50 9.34
C PRO A 264 -0.07 28.27 10.31
N ASP A 265 -0.65 29.07 11.23
CA ASP A 265 0.00 30.19 11.93
C ASP A 265 1.45 30.42 11.47
N THR A 266 1.60 30.87 10.23
CA THR A 266 2.91 30.88 9.56
C THR A 266 3.75 32.03 10.04
N SER A 267 3.31 32.82 11.02
CA SER A 267 4.02 34.01 11.47
C SER A 267 5.50 33.74 11.79
N GLY A 268 5.82 32.54 12.30
CA GLY A 268 7.19 32.06 12.46
C GLY A 268 7.83 31.50 11.17
N CYS A 269 7.11 30.71 10.37
CA CYS A 269 7.61 30.10 9.14
C CYS A 269 7.81 31.12 8.00
N ASP A 270 7.04 32.20 8.00
CA ASP A 270 7.03 33.26 7.00
C ASP A 270 8.33 34.05 6.98
N ALA A 271 9.07 34.04 8.10
CA ALA A 271 10.41 34.59 8.20
C ALA A 271 11.45 33.72 7.47
N LEU A 272 11.13 32.46 7.15
CA LEU A 272 12.04 31.53 6.47
C LEU A 272 12.07 31.73 4.95
N LEU A 273 11.08 32.43 4.37
CA LEU A 273 11.03 32.71 2.93
C LEU A 273 10.65 34.16 2.60
N PRO A 274 11.29 34.77 1.59
CA PRO A 274 10.89 36.08 1.08
C PRO A 274 9.41 36.10 0.65
N PRO A 275 8.68 37.23 0.82
CA PRO A 275 7.26 37.33 0.47
C PRO A 275 6.94 36.90 -0.98
N SER A 276 7.84 37.22 -1.93
CA SER A 276 7.70 36.83 -3.33
C SER A 276 7.75 35.32 -3.54
N ARG A 277 8.64 34.62 -2.82
CA ARG A 277 8.80 33.17 -2.90
C ARG A 277 7.63 32.44 -2.23
N ARG A 278 7.14 32.96 -1.10
CA ARG A 278 5.92 32.47 -0.45
C ARG A 278 4.70 32.60 -1.34
N ALA A 279 4.51 33.78 -1.95
CA ALA A 279 3.43 34.02 -2.89
C ALA A 279 3.51 33.07 -4.10
N HIS A 280 4.72 32.77 -4.58
CA HIS A 280 4.93 31.80 -5.66
C HIS A 280 4.50 30.38 -5.26
N ILE A 281 4.97 29.87 -4.12
CA ILE A 281 4.59 28.53 -3.64
C ILE A 281 3.07 28.43 -3.42
N HIS A 282 2.47 29.44 -2.79
CA HIS A 282 1.02 29.50 -2.59
C HIS A 282 0.26 29.52 -3.93
N SER A 283 0.77 30.27 -4.92
CA SER A 283 0.23 30.27 -6.28
C SER A 283 0.30 28.88 -6.92
N LEU A 284 1.41 28.15 -6.75
CA LEU A 284 1.52 26.78 -7.24
C LEU A 284 0.51 25.85 -6.57
N ILE A 285 0.37 25.89 -5.24
CA ILE A 285 -0.58 25.06 -4.49
C ILE A 285 -2.02 25.31 -4.97
N THR A 286 -2.39 26.57 -5.17
CA THR A 286 -3.76 26.96 -5.53
C THR A 286 -4.08 26.83 -7.01
N SER A 287 -3.09 26.92 -7.91
CA SER A 287 -3.30 26.93 -9.36
C SER A 287 -2.98 25.61 -10.06
N LYS A 288 -2.19 24.71 -9.45
CA LYS A 288 -1.84 23.42 -10.04
C LYS A 288 -2.77 22.33 -9.52
N PRO A 289 -3.47 21.59 -10.40
CA PRO A 289 -4.28 20.43 -10.00
C PRO A 289 -3.51 19.40 -9.18
N VAL A 290 -2.24 19.18 -9.52
CA VAL A 290 -1.31 18.30 -8.80
C VAL A 290 0.03 19.01 -8.67
N LEU A 291 0.49 19.17 -7.44
CA LEU A 291 1.78 19.75 -7.09
C LEU A 291 2.56 18.79 -6.21
N LEU A 292 3.80 18.52 -6.61
CA LEU A 292 4.81 17.86 -5.81
C LEU A 292 5.90 18.89 -5.49
N VAL A 293 6.13 19.17 -4.21
CA VAL A 293 7.32 19.91 -3.78
C VAL A 293 8.29 18.90 -3.20
N GLY A 294 9.49 18.73 -3.75
CA GLY A 294 10.37 17.66 -3.28
C GLY A 294 11.81 17.76 -3.70
N ILE A 295 12.68 17.19 -2.87
CA ILE A 295 14.11 17.03 -3.15
C ILE A 295 14.29 15.88 -4.15
N PRO A 296 15.06 16.07 -5.24
CA PRO A 296 15.36 15.03 -6.22
C PRO A 296 15.93 13.76 -5.58
N HIS A 297 15.60 12.62 -6.17
CA HIS A 297 16.15 11.29 -5.80
C HIS A 297 15.89 10.85 -4.35
N MET A 298 15.10 11.58 -3.57
CA MET A 298 14.67 11.13 -2.25
C MET A 298 13.53 10.13 -2.39
N ARG A 299 13.57 9.07 -1.57
CA ARG A 299 12.60 7.95 -1.64
C ARG A 299 11.14 8.39 -1.60
N CYS A 300 10.82 9.35 -0.75
CA CYS A 300 9.47 9.89 -0.65
C CYS A 300 9.08 10.67 -1.91
N THR A 301 9.97 11.49 -2.46
CA THR A 301 9.75 12.21 -3.73
C THR A 301 9.52 11.22 -4.87
N MET A 302 10.39 10.21 -4.99
CA MET A 302 10.30 9.18 -6.03
C MET A 302 9.00 8.38 -5.94
N ALA A 303 8.60 7.96 -4.73
CA ALA A 303 7.34 7.25 -4.52
C ALA A 303 6.12 8.06 -4.99
N ALA A 304 6.11 9.38 -4.77
CA ALA A 304 5.06 10.25 -5.27
C ALA A 304 5.09 10.38 -6.80
N THR A 305 6.27 10.67 -7.36
CA THR A 305 6.47 10.83 -8.80
C THR A 305 6.06 9.56 -9.55
N GLU A 306 6.56 8.39 -9.16
CA GLU A 306 6.23 7.10 -9.76
C GLU A 306 4.73 6.84 -9.76
N ARG A 307 4.07 7.13 -8.63
CA ARG A 307 2.65 6.87 -8.51
C ARG A 307 1.83 7.78 -9.40
N LEU A 308 2.12 9.07 -9.42
CA LEU A 308 1.42 10.04 -10.28
C LEU A 308 1.63 9.70 -11.77
N GLU A 309 2.87 9.36 -12.15
CA GLU A 309 3.20 8.93 -13.50
C GLU A 309 2.46 7.62 -13.88
N SER A 310 2.35 6.66 -12.96
CA SER A 310 1.59 5.42 -13.19
C SER A 310 0.10 5.65 -13.47
N LYS A 311 -0.45 6.75 -12.95
CA LYS A 311 -1.83 7.19 -13.21
C LYS A 311 -1.96 8.03 -14.49
N GLY A 312 -0.84 8.37 -15.14
CA GLY A 312 -0.82 9.30 -16.27
C GLY A 312 -1.04 10.75 -15.86
N ALA A 313 -1.02 11.07 -14.57
CA ALA A 313 -1.32 12.40 -14.07
C ALA A 313 -0.23 13.39 -14.45
N CYS A 314 -0.62 14.51 -15.05
CA CYS A 314 0.21 15.69 -15.19
C CYS A 314 0.37 16.34 -13.81
N PHE A 315 1.59 16.63 -13.40
CA PHE A 315 1.87 17.36 -12.16
C PHE A 315 2.99 18.38 -12.35
N HIS A 316 2.94 19.43 -11.55
CA HIS A 316 4.05 20.36 -11.42
C HIS A 316 5.00 19.85 -10.33
N TRP A 317 6.29 19.81 -10.62
CA TRP A 317 7.32 19.50 -9.63
C TRP A 317 8.09 20.77 -9.28
N GLU A 318 7.93 21.23 -8.04
CA GLU A 318 8.75 22.28 -7.45
C GLU A 318 9.93 21.63 -6.73
N GLU A 319 11.12 21.79 -7.31
CA GLU A 319 12.35 21.19 -6.80
C GLU A 319 12.87 21.93 -5.55
N MET A 320 13.36 21.17 -4.56
CA MET A 320 14.10 21.70 -3.40
C MET A 320 15.49 21.07 -3.33
N SER A 321 16.46 21.75 -2.73
CA SER A 321 17.78 21.17 -2.49
C SER A 321 17.81 20.31 -1.22
N SER A 322 18.68 19.29 -1.21
CA SER A 322 19.00 18.53 0.00
C SER A 322 19.90 19.28 0.98
N SER A 323 20.26 20.54 0.67
CA SER A 323 21.03 21.39 1.57
C SER A 323 20.24 21.69 2.83
N PRO A 324 20.81 21.52 4.04
CA PRO A 324 20.20 21.99 5.28
C PRO A 324 19.95 23.50 5.32
N GLU A 325 20.50 24.26 4.37
CA GLU A 325 20.29 25.70 4.22
C GLU A 325 19.15 26.05 3.27
N ASP A 326 18.57 25.09 2.56
CA ASP A 326 17.48 25.33 1.60
C ASP A 326 16.27 25.95 2.30
N GLU A 327 15.97 27.19 1.93
CA GLU A 327 14.93 28.00 2.54
C GLU A 327 13.53 27.42 2.28
N VAL A 328 13.32 26.81 1.11
CA VAL A 328 12.03 26.18 0.74
C VAL A 328 11.83 24.91 1.55
N TRP A 329 12.88 24.10 1.74
CA TRP A 329 12.82 22.90 2.55
C TRP A 329 12.54 23.24 4.02
N LYS A 330 13.26 24.20 4.61
CA LYS A 330 12.99 24.71 5.97
C LYS A 330 11.57 25.24 6.11
N TYR A 331 11.11 25.98 5.12
CA TYR A 331 9.74 26.50 5.10
C TYR A 331 8.71 25.37 5.08
N MET A 332 8.88 24.36 4.22
CA MET A 332 7.97 23.21 4.16
C MET A 332 7.99 22.36 5.43
N GLN A 333 9.17 22.18 6.04
CA GLN A 333 9.32 21.53 7.35
C GLN A 333 8.58 22.29 8.45
N CYS A 334 8.62 23.62 8.41
CA CYS A 334 7.93 24.49 9.35
C CYS A 334 6.40 24.49 9.12
N LEU A 335 5.95 24.47 7.86
CA LEU A 335 4.53 24.35 7.51
C LEU A 335 3.93 23.01 7.92
N HIS A 336 4.74 21.94 7.85
CA HIS A 336 4.30 20.56 8.07
C HIS A 336 5.16 19.88 9.13
N PRO A 337 5.17 20.37 10.38
CA PRO A 337 6.10 19.91 11.41
C PRO A 337 5.86 18.46 11.84
N HIS A 338 4.70 17.90 11.49
CA HIS A 338 4.30 16.54 11.83
C HIS A 338 4.65 15.50 10.74
N GLU A 339 5.19 15.93 9.60
CA GLU A 339 5.64 15.03 8.53
C GLU A 339 7.01 14.44 8.86
N ILE A 340 6.99 13.47 9.77
CA ILE A 340 8.16 12.77 10.30
C ILE A 340 8.01 11.27 10.05
N VAL A 341 9.01 10.66 9.42
CA VAL A 341 9.08 9.20 9.20
C VAL A 341 10.43 8.71 9.70
N GLY A 342 10.42 7.76 10.63
CA GLY A 342 11.66 7.24 11.24
C GLY A 342 12.46 8.30 12.02
N GLY A 343 11.79 9.32 12.57
CA GLY A 343 12.44 10.42 13.30
C GLY A 343 13.09 11.49 12.42
N MET A 344 13.01 11.36 11.08
CA MET A 344 13.50 12.37 10.15
C MET A 344 12.37 13.17 9.53
N GLN A 345 12.60 14.45 9.29
CA GLN A 345 11.65 15.33 8.60
C GLN A 345 11.67 15.06 7.09
N MET A 346 10.50 15.14 6.46
CA MET A 346 10.33 14.61 5.10
C MET A 346 10.85 15.52 3.98
N HIS A 347 11.20 14.89 2.85
CA HIS A 347 11.88 15.52 1.70
C HIS A 347 10.94 15.80 0.53
N SER A 348 9.64 15.57 0.72
CA SER A 348 8.61 15.77 -0.31
C SER A 348 7.26 16.06 0.32
N TYR A 349 6.43 16.85 -0.36
CA TYR A 349 5.13 17.31 0.08
C TYR A 349 4.17 17.28 -1.12
N VAL A 350 3.06 16.55 -0.99
CA VAL A 350 2.10 16.30 -2.07
C VAL A 350 0.85 17.12 -1.85
N TYR A 351 0.43 17.85 -2.90
CA TYR A 351 -0.84 18.56 -2.93
C TYR A 351 -1.66 18.13 -4.16
N ILE A 352 -2.94 17.86 -3.96
CA ILE A 352 -3.90 17.57 -5.04
C ILE A 352 -5.15 18.41 -4.83
N GLY A 353 -5.53 19.20 -5.83
CA GLY A 353 -6.67 20.13 -5.74
C GLY A 353 -6.46 21.27 -4.72
N GLY A 354 -5.21 21.59 -4.40
CA GLY A 354 -4.84 22.55 -3.35
C GLY A 354 -4.80 21.97 -1.93
N ASP A 355 -5.26 20.73 -1.73
CA ASP A 355 -5.22 20.08 -0.43
C ASP A 355 -3.86 19.40 -0.20
N PHE A 356 -3.25 19.67 0.96
CA PHE A 356 -2.07 18.92 1.40
C PHE A 356 -2.45 17.49 1.79
N LEU A 357 -1.82 16.51 1.17
CA LEU A 357 -2.10 15.10 1.41
C LEU A 357 -1.12 14.44 2.39
N GLY A 358 0.09 14.99 2.50
CA GLY A 358 1.19 14.38 3.25
C GLY A 358 2.49 14.37 2.45
N ASN A 359 3.52 13.75 3.01
CA ASN A 359 4.74 13.48 2.27
C ASN A 359 4.52 12.43 1.16
N GLY A 360 5.49 12.27 0.26
CA GLY A 360 5.32 11.42 -0.91
C GLY A 360 5.08 9.93 -0.65
N PHE A 361 5.33 9.41 0.56
CA PHE A 361 4.89 8.06 0.92
C PHE A 361 3.36 7.92 1.04
N VAL A 362 2.62 9.03 1.15
CA VAL A 362 1.15 9.03 1.04
C VAL A 362 0.70 8.46 -0.31
N LEU A 363 1.56 8.48 -1.34
CA LEU A 363 1.27 7.91 -2.65
C LEU A 363 1.94 6.55 -2.87
N SER A 364 2.72 6.03 -1.92
CA SER A 364 3.42 4.76 -2.08
C SER A 364 2.46 3.58 -2.20
N ALA A 365 2.67 2.73 -3.22
CA ALA A 365 1.90 1.50 -3.37
C ALA A 365 2.42 0.43 -2.40
N GLY A 366 1.88 0.41 -1.18
CA GLY A 366 1.95 -0.74 -0.27
C GLY A 366 2.90 -0.65 0.92
N GLY A 367 2.58 0.15 1.96
CA GLY A 367 3.19 -0.09 3.27
C GLY A 367 3.07 0.98 4.35
N ALA A 368 2.75 2.23 4.02
CA ALA A 368 2.49 3.24 5.06
C ALA A 368 1.00 3.18 5.49
N PRO A 369 0.67 3.22 6.80
CA PRO A 369 -0.72 3.28 7.27
C PRO A 369 -1.51 4.48 6.71
N THR A 370 -0.81 5.49 6.20
CA THR A 370 -1.35 6.72 5.60
C THR A 370 -1.38 6.70 4.07
N ALA A 371 -0.95 5.62 3.42
CA ALA A 371 -0.91 5.56 1.96
C ALA A 371 -2.31 5.50 1.33
N LEU A 372 -2.52 6.29 0.28
CA LEU A 372 -3.74 6.28 -0.51
C LEU A 372 -3.84 5.01 -1.35
N THR A 373 -5.04 4.43 -1.34
CA THR A 373 -5.40 3.37 -2.28
C THR A 373 -5.46 3.93 -3.71
N ASP A 374 -5.35 3.05 -4.72
CA ASP A 374 -5.53 3.43 -6.13
C ASP A 374 -6.84 4.19 -6.35
N ALA A 375 -7.94 3.69 -5.81
CA ALA A 375 -9.26 4.30 -5.94
C ALA A 375 -9.34 5.68 -5.27
N ALA A 376 -8.75 5.83 -4.08
CA ALA A 376 -8.73 7.12 -3.39
C ALA A 376 -7.87 8.16 -4.12
N LEU A 377 -6.74 7.72 -4.71
CA LEU A 377 -5.91 8.59 -5.55
C LEU A 377 -6.65 8.98 -6.84
N ASP A 378 -7.29 8.04 -7.52
CA ASP A 378 -8.04 8.30 -8.76
C ASP A 378 -9.18 9.30 -8.50
N ALA A 379 -9.92 9.12 -7.40
CA ALA A 379 -10.98 10.05 -7.00
C ALA A 379 -10.44 11.46 -6.71
N LYS A 380 -9.27 11.56 -6.05
CA LYS A 380 -8.62 12.86 -5.77
C LYS A 380 -8.14 13.55 -7.04
N LEU A 381 -7.50 12.81 -7.94
CA LEU A 381 -7.05 13.33 -9.25
C LEU A 381 -8.23 13.83 -10.08
N GLN A 382 -9.33 13.06 -10.12
CA GLN A 382 -10.55 13.46 -10.81
C GLN A 382 -11.19 14.70 -10.17
N ALA A 383 -11.31 14.75 -8.84
CA ALA A 383 -11.87 15.91 -8.13
C ALA A 383 -11.03 17.19 -8.36
N ALA A 384 -9.72 17.04 -8.46
CA ALA A 384 -8.81 18.15 -8.79
C ALA A 384 -8.83 18.55 -10.27
N SER A 385 -9.58 17.86 -11.12
CA SER A 385 -9.52 18.01 -12.58
C SER A 385 -8.10 17.86 -13.13
N ALA A 386 -7.35 16.90 -12.58
CA ALA A 386 -6.00 16.60 -13.04
C ALA A 386 -6.04 16.05 -14.48
N ASP A 387 -5.17 16.59 -15.34
CA ASP A 387 -4.98 16.05 -16.68
C ASP A 387 -4.28 14.69 -16.58
N LEU A 388 -4.87 13.65 -17.17
CA LEU A 388 -4.34 12.28 -17.17
C LEU A 388 -3.71 11.88 -18.51
N ALA A 389 -3.54 12.85 -19.43
CA ALA A 389 -2.93 12.66 -20.73
C ALA A 389 -1.39 12.72 -20.70
N CYS A 390 -0.77 12.98 -19.54
CA CYS A 390 0.69 12.94 -19.38
C CYS A 390 1.26 11.52 -19.26
N ARG A 391 0.55 10.49 -19.72
CA ARG A 391 1.17 9.17 -19.92
C ARG A 391 2.38 9.35 -20.84
N ARG A 392 3.56 9.03 -20.33
CA ARG A 392 4.75 8.95 -21.17
C ARG A 392 4.51 7.88 -22.24
N ASP A 393 4.62 8.26 -23.51
CA ASP A 393 4.78 7.29 -24.58
C ASP A 393 6.21 6.75 -24.53
N CYS A 394 6.38 5.67 -23.77
CA CYS A 394 7.65 4.98 -23.68
C CYS A 394 7.85 4.02 -24.85
N THR A 395 6.78 3.66 -25.58
CA THR A 395 6.81 2.53 -26.53
C THR A 395 7.76 2.75 -27.71
N SER A 396 8.02 4.01 -28.07
CA SER A 396 9.02 4.36 -29.09
C SER A 396 10.47 4.15 -28.66
N LEU A 397 10.72 3.92 -27.35
CA LEU A 397 12.08 3.74 -26.80
C LEU A 397 12.60 2.31 -26.92
N ALA A 398 11.75 1.33 -27.24
CA ALA A 398 12.14 -0.06 -27.43
C ALA A 398 11.48 -0.66 -28.68
N SER A 399 12.18 -1.57 -29.34
CA SER A 399 11.64 -2.28 -30.49
C SER A 399 10.52 -3.24 -30.09
N ARG A 400 9.66 -3.60 -31.05
CA ARG A 400 8.59 -4.59 -30.83
C ARG A 400 9.12 -5.94 -30.33
N ALA A 401 10.31 -6.35 -30.78
CA ALA A 401 10.95 -7.59 -30.35
C ALA A 401 11.40 -7.51 -28.89
N GLU A 402 11.99 -6.39 -28.46
CA GLU A 402 12.39 -6.17 -27.06
C GLU A 402 11.18 -6.13 -26.12
N LEU A 403 10.08 -5.52 -26.54
CA LEU A 403 8.83 -5.49 -25.77
C LEU A 403 8.23 -6.89 -25.63
N GLN A 404 8.25 -7.69 -26.69
CA GLN A 404 7.81 -9.08 -26.65
C GLN A 404 8.70 -9.93 -25.73
N GLN A 405 10.01 -9.74 -25.79
CA GLN A 405 10.95 -10.40 -24.87
C GLN A 405 10.65 -10.05 -23.40
N LEU A 406 10.37 -8.77 -23.10
CA LEU A 406 9.98 -8.34 -21.76
C LEU A 406 8.69 -9.02 -21.30
N GLU A 407 7.68 -9.13 -22.16
CA GLU A 407 6.43 -9.83 -21.84
C GLU A 407 6.66 -11.31 -21.52
N GLU A 408 7.52 -11.98 -22.28
CA GLU A 408 7.91 -13.36 -22.04
C GLU A 408 8.65 -13.52 -20.70
N MET A 409 9.60 -12.62 -20.41
CA MET A 409 10.32 -12.62 -19.13
C MET A 409 9.38 -12.40 -17.94
N ARG A 410 8.39 -11.51 -18.06
CA ARG A 410 7.40 -11.25 -17.00
C ARG A 410 6.48 -12.45 -16.71
N ARG A 411 6.45 -13.48 -17.55
CA ARG A 411 5.74 -14.74 -17.26
C ARG A 411 6.52 -15.66 -16.32
N ALA A 412 7.83 -15.45 -16.17
CA ALA A 412 8.62 -16.17 -15.18
C ALA A 412 8.22 -15.72 -13.76
N PRO A 413 8.27 -16.60 -12.75
CA PRO A 413 8.03 -16.24 -11.35
C PRO A 413 8.88 -15.07 -10.87
N LEU A 414 10.14 -15.02 -11.31
CA LEU A 414 11.08 -13.93 -11.04
C LEU A 414 11.81 -13.53 -12.32
N ALA A 415 11.96 -12.22 -12.54
CA ALA A 415 12.80 -11.68 -13.60
C ALA A 415 13.64 -10.50 -13.10
N LEU A 416 14.89 -10.42 -13.56
CA LEU A 416 15.83 -9.35 -13.23
C LEU A 416 16.37 -8.70 -14.52
N LEU A 417 16.16 -7.41 -14.69
CA LEU A 417 16.76 -6.63 -15.78
C LEU A 417 17.67 -5.55 -15.19
N GLY A 418 18.79 -5.25 -15.81
CA GLY A 418 19.72 -4.24 -15.29
C GLY A 418 21.01 -4.19 -16.10
N TRP A 419 22.04 -3.55 -15.58
CA TRP A 419 23.35 -3.51 -16.24
C TRP A 419 24.46 -4.01 -15.32
N THR A 420 25.54 -4.50 -15.92
CA THR A 420 26.54 -5.37 -15.28
C THR A 420 27.21 -4.72 -14.07
N SER A 421 27.47 -3.42 -14.11
CA SER A 421 28.19 -2.72 -13.04
C SER A 421 27.28 -1.98 -12.06
N CYS A 422 25.95 -2.11 -12.14
CA CYS A 422 25.08 -1.55 -11.11
C CYS A 422 25.13 -2.40 -9.83
N PRO A 423 25.41 -1.80 -8.66
CA PRO A 423 25.24 -2.50 -7.37
C PRO A 423 23.84 -3.08 -7.21
N CYS A 424 22.82 -2.36 -7.65
CA CYS A 424 21.43 -2.79 -7.63
C CYS A 424 21.18 -4.13 -8.33
N THR A 425 21.77 -4.35 -9.51
CA THR A 425 21.63 -5.62 -10.24
C THR A 425 22.22 -6.78 -9.42
N ASN A 426 23.38 -6.56 -8.81
CA ASN A 426 24.08 -7.58 -8.03
C ASN A 426 23.40 -7.88 -6.70
N ILE A 427 22.81 -6.89 -6.03
CA ILE A 427 22.08 -7.10 -4.76
C ILE A 427 20.86 -7.99 -4.99
N ALA A 428 20.04 -7.72 -6.00
CA ALA A 428 18.90 -8.58 -6.34
C ALA A 428 19.35 -10.01 -6.68
N ARG A 429 20.41 -10.12 -7.51
CA ARG A 429 21.02 -11.40 -7.87
C ARG A 429 21.43 -12.20 -6.64
N GLN A 430 22.26 -11.60 -5.77
CA GLN A 430 22.74 -12.24 -4.55
C GLN A 430 21.58 -12.64 -3.62
N ARG A 431 20.54 -11.82 -3.53
CA ARG A 431 19.36 -12.12 -2.72
C ARG A 431 18.62 -13.35 -3.24
N PHE A 432 18.44 -13.46 -4.55
CA PHE A 432 17.80 -14.61 -5.19
C PHE A 432 18.66 -15.87 -5.07
N GLU A 433 19.94 -15.77 -5.41
CA GLU A 433 20.92 -16.86 -5.35
C GLU A 433 21.11 -17.37 -3.92
N GLY A 434 21.14 -16.48 -2.93
CA GLY A 434 21.30 -16.82 -1.52
C GLY A 434 20.20 -17.71 -0.94
N VAL A 435 19.03 -17.78 -1.59
CA VAL A 435 17.94 -18.71 -1.25
C VAL A 435 17.67 -19.75 -2.33
N GLY A 436 18.54 -19.83 -3.35
CA GLY A 436 18.43 -20.75 -4.48
C GLY A 436 17.27 -20.45 -5.43
N ALA A 437 16.73 -19.23 -5.44
CA ALA A 437 15.54 -18.88 -6.20
C ALA A 437 15.77 -18.85 -7.71
N CYS A 438 14.78 -19.29 -8.48
CA CYS A 438 14.85 -19.32 -9.95
C CYS A 438 14.30 -18.06 -10.57
N TYR A 439 15.11 -17.43 -11.42
CA TYR A 439 14.79 -16.20 -12.11
C TYR A 439 15.38 -16.18 -13.51
N VAL A 440 14.76 -15.44 -14.42
CA VAL A 440 15.34 -15.09 -15.73
C VAL A 440 16.00 -13.72 -15.64
N GLN A 441 17.06 -13.47 -16.42
CA GLN A 441 17.70 -12.15 -16.41
C GLN A 441 18.09 -11.64 -17.79
N VAL A 442 18.12 -10.31 -17.92
CA VAL A 442 18.76 -9.58 -19.01
C VAL A 442 19.66 -8.53 -18.38
N VAL A 443 20.97 -8.68 -18.58
CA VAL A 443 21.97 -7.77 -18.02
C VAL A 443 22.77 -7.16 -19.15
N TRP A 444 22.64 -5.84 -19.34
CA TRP A 444 23.35 -5.11 -20.37
C TRP A 444 24.75 -4.71 -19.89
N PRO A 445 25.76 -4.61 -20.78
CA PRO A 445 27.06 -4.08 -20.39
C PRO A 445 26.98 -2.63 -19.88
N GLU A 446 26.14 -1.81 -20.50
CA GLU A 446 26.01 -0.37 -20.27
C GLU A 446 24.53 0.07 -20.12
N PRO A 447 24.23 1.17 -19.40
CA PRO A 447 22.87 1.67 -19.15
C PRO A 447 22.29 2.46 -20.34
N THR A 448 22.57 2.01 -21.56
CA THR A 448 22.18 2.68 -22.82
C THR A 448 21.22 1.84 -23.67
N ALA A 449 20.91 0.60 -23.27
CA ALA A 449 20.04 -0.27 -24.02
C ALA A 449 18.62 0.32 -24.21
N PRO A 450 17.99 0.17 -25.40
CA PRO A 450 16.65 0.70 -25.66
C PRO A 450 15.60 0.18 -24.68
N LEU A 451 15.57 -1.15 -24.44
CA LEU A 451 14.69 -1.74 -23.42
C LEU A 451 14.93 -1.21 -21.99
N TYR A 452 16.18 -0.90 -21.64
CA TYR A 452 16.50 -0.24 -20.36
C TYR A 452 15.89 1.17 -20.28
N LYS A 453 16.02 1.96 -21.35
CA LYS A 453 15.41 3.31 -21.43
C LYS A 453 13.90 3.26 -21.41
N TYR A 454 13.29 2.27 -22.06
CA TYR A 454 11.87 1.99 -21.95
C TYR A 454 11.46 1.73 -20.49
N LEU A 455 12.16 0.84 -19.78
CA LEU A 455 11.84 0.52 -18.40
C LEU A 455 12.02 1.72 -17.46
N GLN A 456 13.07 2.54 -17.67
CA GLN A 456 13.26 3.81 -16.95
C GLN A 456 12.10 4.78 -17.22
N CYS A 457 11.59 4.83 -18.45
CA CYS A 457 10.45 5.68 -18.79
C CYS A 457 9.15 5.20 -18.13
N VAL A 458 8.90 3.88 -18.10
CA VAL A 458 7.67 3.27 -17.56
C VAL A 458 7.67 3.22 -16.04
N HIS A 459 8.80 2.90 -15.41
CA HIS A 459 8.88 2.63 -13.98
C HIS A 459 9.60 3.73 -13.19
N GLY A 460 10.29 4.66 -13.86
CA GLY A 460 11.00 5.77 -13.22
C GLY A 460 12.47 5.82 -13.58
N ALA A 461 12.97 7.02 -13.89
CA ALA A 461 14.33 7.22 -14.41
C ALA A 461 15.45 6.94 -13.39
N HIS A 462 15.12 6.89 -12.10
CA HIS A 462 16.05 6.61 -11.01
C HIS A 462 16.34 5.11 -10.85
N HIS A 463 15.51 4.23 -11.43
CA HIS A 463 15.75 2.79 -11.35
C HIS A 463 16.90 2.41 -12.29
N HIS A 464 17.87 1.72 -11.71
CA HIS A 464 19.07 1.24 -12.42
C HIS A 464 19.05 -0.29 -12.63
N SER A 465 18.10 -0.98 -12.00
CA SER A 465 17.70 -2.35 -12.30
C SER A 465 16.19 -2.48 -12.10
N PHE A 466 15.61 -3.55 -12.62
CA PHE A 466 14.19 -3.80 -12.60
C PHE A 466 13.93 -5.24 -12.23
N VAL A 467 13.28 -5.43 -11.09
CA VAL A 467 12.91 -6.74 -10.57
C VAL A 467 11.41 -6.93 -10.76
N PHE A 468 11.03 -8.07 -11.33
CA PHE A 468 9.64 -8.49 -11.44
C PHE A 468 9.40 -9.74 -10.61
N VAL A 469 8.34 -9.72 -9.81
CA VAL A 469 7.90 -10.83 -8.95
C VAL A 469 6.46 -11.16 -9.32
N GLY A 470 6.22 -12.39 -9.80
CA GLY A 470 4.91 -12.81 -10.31
C GLY A 470 4.40 -11.94 -11.46
N GLY A 471 5.31 -11.47 -12.33
CA GLY A 471 5.01 -10.60 -13.47
C GLY A 471 4.67 -9.14 -13.14
N LYS A 472 4.72 -8.76 -11.87
CA LYS A 472 4.56 -7.37 -11.40
C LYS A 472 5.92 -6.76 -11.10
N PHE A 473 6.10 -5.50 -11.50
CA PHE A 473 7.30 -4.74 -11.13
C PHE A 473 7.35 -4.59 -9.60
N ALA A 474 8.47 -4.96 -9.00
CA ALA A 474 8.67 -5.02 -7.55
C ALA A 474 9.77 -4.07 -7.06
N GLY A 475 10.27 -3.18 -7.94
CA GLY A 475 11.33 -2.21 -7.65
C GLY A 475 12.67 -2.56 -8.31
N ASP A 476 13.71 -1.80 -7.96
CA ASP A 476 15.09 -2.14 -8.28
C ASP A 476 15.67 -3.11 -7.25
N GLY A 477 16.91 -3.56 -7.47
CA GLY A 477 17.52 -4.50 -6.55
C GLY A 477 17.89 -3.95 -5.18
N PHE A 478 17.94 -2.63 -4.97
CA PHE A 478 18.08 -2.09 -3.61
C PHE A 478 16.81 -2.31 -2.78
N ALA A 479 15.64 -2.49 -3.41
CA ALA A 479 14.42 -2.87 -2.70
C ALA A 479 14.52 -4.28 -2.08
N PHE A 480 15.40 -5.14 -2.62
CA PHE A 480 15.60 -6.52 -2.18
C PHE A 480 16.77 -6.69 -1.21
N ASP A 481 17.51 -5.62 -0.93
CA ASP A 481 18.56 -5.59 0.09
C ASP A 481 18.01 -6.07 1.45
N GLU A 482 18.82 -6.80 2.23
CA GLU A 482 18.38 -7.41 3.49
C GLU A 482 17.93 -6.37 4.52
N GLY A 483 18.53 -5.18 4.51
CA GLY A 483 18.14 -4.06 5.36
C GLY A 483 16.86 -3.36 4.91
N ARG A 484 16.35 -3.66 3.71
CA ARG A 484 15.13 -3.07 3.13
C ARG A 484 13.97 -4.05 3.07
N MET A 485 14.23 -5.31 2.74
CA MET A 485 13.24 -6.37 2.73
C MET A 485 13.66 -7.49 3.67
N ALA A 486 12.99 -7.54 4.82
CA ALA A 486 13.22 -8.58 5.82
C ALA A 486 13.00 -9.98 5.22
N GLN A 487 13.79 -10.95 5.68
CA GLN A 487 13.77 -12.33 5.17
C GLN A 487 12.36 -12.94 5.04
N PRO A 488 11.45 -12.83 6.04
CA PRO A 488 10.11 -13.41 5.90
C PRO A 488 9.27 -12.77 4.79
N ALA A 489 9.41 -11.45 4.59
CA ALA A 489 8.70 -10.73 3.54
C ALA A 489 9.22 -11.15 2.15
N PHE A 490 10.55 -11.27 2.02
CA PHE A 490 11.19 -11.77 0.81
C PHE A 490 10.72 -13.20 0.47
N GLU A 491 10.77 -14.12 1.44
CA GLU A 491 10.32 -15.49 1.24
C GLU A 491 8.83 -15.60 0.90
N SER A 492 7.99 -14.76 1.51
CA SER A 492 6.56 -14.67 1.19
C SER A 492 6.34 -14.18 -0.24
N ALA A 493 7.10 -13.18 -0.69
CA ALA A 493 7.03 -12.69 -2.07
C ALA A 493 7.42 -13.77 -3.09
N LEU A 494 8.51 -14.51 -2.81
CA LEU A 494 8.93 -15.63 -3.64
C LEU A 494 7.88 -16.74 -3.71
N ALA A 495 7.31 -17.13 -2.57
CA ALA A 495 6.28 -18.15 -2.51
C ALA A 495 4.99 -17.72 -3.25
N GLY A 496 4.56 -16.47 -3.06
CA GLY A 496 3.39 -15.90 -3.74
C GLY A 496 3.56 -15.82 -5.26
N ALA A 497 4.80 -15.65 -5.74
CA ALA A 497 5.12 -15.69 -7.16
C ALA A 497 5.26 -17.12 -7.74
N GLY A 498 5.28 -18.15 -6.90
CA GLY A 498 5.57 -19.52 -7.32
C GLY A 498 7.04 -19.75 -7.69
N ALA A 499 7.96 -18.96 -7.11
CA ALA A 499 9.39 -19.11 -7.34
C ALA A 499 9.89 -20.43 -6.75
N ARG A 500 10.65 -21.18 -7.55
CA ARG A 500 11.30 -22.42 -7.13
C ARG A 500 12.65 -22.08 -6.48
N ARG A 501 13.05 -22.85 -5.47
CA ARG A 501 14.35 -22.71 -4.76
C ARG A 501 15.42 -23.72 -5.22
N THR A 502 15.12 -24.44 -6.30
CA THR A 502 16.01 -25.41 -6.93
C THR A 502 15.91 -25.20 -8.43
N CYS A 503 16.88 -24.47 -8.98
CA CYS A 503 16.89 -24.13 -10.40
C CYS A 503 17.53 -25.23 -11.21
N GLN A 504 16.97 -26.42 -11.05
CA GLN A 504 17.00 -27.43 -12.08
C GLN A 504 16.10 -26.89 -13.21
N ARG A 505 16.58 -26.83 -14.46
CA ARG A 505 15.63 -26.77 -15.56
C ARG A 505 14.76 -28.01 -15.41
N LYS A 506 13.43 -27.86 -15.41
CA LYS A 506 12.51 -29.00 -15.23
C LYS A 506 12.89 -30.10 -16.23
N GLY A 507 13.54 -31.18 -15.76
CA GLY A 507 14.06 -32.25 -16.61
C GLY A 507 15.57 -32.57 -16.47
N ASP A 508 16.40 -31.72 -15.86
CA ASP A 508 17.85 -31.98 -15.79
C ASP A 508 18.17 -33.14 -14.83
N ALA A 509 18.58 -34.28 -15.36
CA ALA A 509 19.03 -35.40 -14.54
C ALA A 509 20.50 -35.23 -14.14
N SER A 510 20.89 -35.86 -13.03
CA SER A 510 22.29 -36.10 -12.69
C SER A 510 22.85 -37.28 -13.48
N LEU A 511 24.15 -37.52 -13.40
CA LEU A 511 24.76 -38.72 -14.02
C LEU A 511 24.15 -40.05 -13.53
N LEU A 512 23.43 -40.06 -12.40
CA LEU A 512 22.76 -41.24 -11.86
C LEU A 512 21.27 -41.34 -12.27
N ASP A 513 20.83 -40.56 -13.26
CA ASP A 513 19.44 -40.48 -13.75
C ASP A 513 18.42 -40.09 -12.65
N ALA A 514 18.91 -39.45 -11.58
CA ALA A 514 18.13 -38.86 -10.51
C ALA A 514 18.07 -37.33 -10.67
N PRO A 515 17.14 -36.61 -10.01
CA PRO A 515 17.12 -35.14 -10.05
C PRO A 515 18.49 -34.53 -9.67
N LEU A 516 18.94 -33.55 -10.47
CA LEU A 516 20.23 -32.89 -10.25
C LEU A 516 20.27 -32.18 -8.89
N LYS A 517 21.26 -32.52 -8.05
CA LYS A 517 21.50 -31.83 -6.77
C LYS A 517 22.37 -30.57 -6.96
N PRO A 518 22.26 -29.55 -6.09
CA PRO A 518 23.12 -28.37 -6.12
C PRO A 518 24.60 -28.74 -6.01
N CYS A 519 25.49 -28.09 -6.75
CA CYS A 519 26.93 -28.28 -6.62
C CYS A 519 27.52 -27.48 -5.45
N THR A 520 27.06 -26.25 -5.22
CA THR A 520 27.45 -25.46 -4.04
C THR A 520 27.03 -26.16 -2.76
N GLN A 521 27.98 -26.32 -1.83
CA GLN A 521 27.83 -26.86 -0.49
C GLN A 521 28.00 -25.78 0.57
N SER A 522 27.61 -26.10 1.81
CA SER A 522 27.66 -25.16 2.94
C SER A 522 29.06 -24.69 3.33
N ASN A 523 30.10 -25.41 2.91
CA ASN A 523 31.50 -25.06 3.16
C ASN A 523 32.15 -24.25 2.02
N ASP A 524 31.41 -23.95 0.95
CA ASP A 524 31.93 -23.17 -0.17
C ASP A 524 31.79 -21.67 0.10
N GLY A 525 32.83 -20.90 -0.26
CA GLY A 525 32.86 -19.44 -0.08
C GLY A 525 32.15 -18.64 -1.17
N SER A 526 31.65 -19.29 -2.23
CA SER A 526 31.05 -18.65 -3.40
C SER A 526 30.03 -19.57 -4.08
N THR A 527 29.07 -18.97 -4.79
CA THR A 527 28.04 -19.72 -5.52
C THR A 527 28.54 -20.13 -6.91
N THR A 528 28.44 -21.42 -7.25
CA THR A 528 28.94 -21.98 -8.50
C THR A 528 27.89 -22.04 -9.62
N GLY A 529 28.26 -22.59 -10.78
CA GLY A 529 27.44 -22.75 -11.97
C GLY A 529 27.52 -21.57 -12.94
N TRP A 530 27.37 -21.84 -14.24
CA TRP A 530 27.37 -20.82 -15.32
C TRP A 530 26.39 -19.68 -15.04
N THR A 531 25.17 -20.04 -14.64
CA THR A 531 24.10 -19.09 -14.28
C THR A 531 24.17 -18.62 -12.84
N ARG A 532 25.21 -18.99 -12.07
CA ARG A 532 25.38 -18.70 -10.64
C ARG A 532 24.21 -19.15 -9.75
N THR A 533 23.53 -20.20 -10.18
CA THR A 533 22.38 -20.79 -9.46
C THR A 533 22.78 -21.83 -8.41
N GLY A 534 24.08 -22.09 -8.24
CA GLY A 534 24.61 -23.11 -7.33
C GLY A 534 24.55 -24.53 -7.87
N SER A 535 24.03 -24.75 -9.08
CA SER A 535 23.93 -26.06 -9.76
C SER A 535 24.60 -26.03 -11.13
N CYS A 536 25.10 -27.18 -11.59
CA CYS A 536 25.73 -27.34 -12.90
C CYS A 536 24.66 -27.57 -13.98
N ASN A 537 23.81 -26.58 -14.19
CA ASN A 537 22.70 -26.66 -15.14
C ASN A 537 23.18 -26.59 -16.58
N TRP A 538 22.56 -27.37 -17.48
CA TRP A 538 22.80 -27.23 -18.91
C TRP A 538 22.25 -25.89 -19.39
N ASP A 539 23.01 -25.15 -20.19
CA ASP A 539 22.56 -23.90 -20.81
C ASP A 539 23.10 -23.80 -22.26
N PRO A 540 22.24 -23.56 -23.28
CA PRO A 540 22.70 -23.48 -24.66
C PRO A 540 23.60 -22.27 -24.94
N SER A 541 23.64 -21.28 -24.04
CA SER A 541 24.56 -20.14 -24.12
C SER A 541 25.90 -20.39 -23.43
N ASP A 542 26.02 -21.49 -22.67
CA ASP A 542 27.25 -21.86 -22.00
C ASP A 542 28.18 -22.61 -22.96
N SER A 543 29.04 -21.88 -23.64
CA SER A 543 30.03 -22.46 -24.54
C SER A 543 31.06 -23.34 -23.80
N GLY A 544 31.19 -23.19 -22.48
CA GLY A 544 32.09 -24.00 -21.67
C GLY A 544 31.45 -25.29 -21.16
N TYR A 545 30.12 -25.42 -21.24
CA TYR A 545 29.36 -26.54 -20.67
C TYR A 545 29.76 -26.80 -19.21
N HIS A 546 29.52 -25.85 -18.31
CA HIS A 546 29.81 -25.91 -16.88
C HIS A 546 28.84 -26.85 -16.15
N GLU A 547 28.85 -28.11 -16.60
CA GLU A 547 27.95 -29.18 -16.19
C GLU A 547 28.60 -30.17 -15.22
N VAL A 548 29.93 -30.08 -15.06
CA VAL A 548 30.74 -31.00 -14.25
C VAL A 548 30.94 -30.44 -12.84
N CYS A 549 30.28 -31.03 -11.84
CA CYS A 549 30.52 -30.67 -10.45
C CYS A 549 31.71 -31.46 -9.89
N VAL A 550 32.74 -30.76 -9.41
CA VAL A 550 33.91 -31.38 -8.81
C VAL A 550 34.25 -30.78 -7.46
N THR A 551 34.81 -31.61 -6.58
CA THR A 551 35.56 -31.15 -5.41
C THR A 551 37.00 -30.85 -5.83
N MET A 552 37.44 -29.62 -5.59
CA MET A 552 38.71 -29.06 -6.06
C MET A 552 39.93 -29.63 -5.35
N SER A 553 41.05 -29.73 -6.08
CA SER A 553 42.37 -30.10 -5.55
C SER A 553 43.40 -29.00 -5.84
N ASP A 554 44.46 -28.93 -5.05
CA ASP A 554 45.58 -28.01 -5.29
C ASP A 554 46.37 -28.36 -6.58
N GLU A 555 46.32 -29.62 -7.00
CA GLU A 555 46.99 -30.08 -8.21
C GLU A 555 46.27 -29.58 -9.47
N PHE A 556 44.96 -29.83 -9.57
CA PHE A 556 44.13 -29.34 -10.68
C PHE A 556 44.15 -27.82 -10.78
N LEU A 557 44.02 -27.08 -9.67
CA LEU A 557 44.03 -25.60 -9.71
C LEU A 557 45.34 -25.06 -10.31
N ARG A 558 46.49 -25.67 -9.99
CA ARG A 558 47.78 -25.28 -10.56
C ARG A 558 47.94 -25.75 -12.01
N ALA A 559 47.51 -26.97 -12.32
CA ALA A 559 47.62 -27.55 -13.65
C ALA A 559 46.74 -26.81 -14.66
N SER A 560 45.47 -26.56 -14.33
CA SER A 560 44.51 -25.80 -15.13
C SER A 560 45.01 -24.37 -15.43
N ALA A 561 45.55 -23.67 -14.42
CA ALA A 561 46.12 -22.34 -14.63
C ALA A 561 47.35 -22.37 -15.55
N ARG A 562 48.22 -23.38 -15.38
CA ARG A 562 49.50 -23.46 -16.10
C ARG A 562 49.34 -23.96 -17.54
N HIS A 563 48.52 -24.98 -17.76
CA HIS A 563 48.43 -25.71 -19.02
C HIS A 563 47.27 -25.22 -19.89
N ASP A 564 46.17 -24.82 -19.26
CA ASP A 564 44.94 -24.44 -19.97
C ASP A 564 44.69 -22.92 -19.95
N GLY A 565 45.49 -22.16 -19.19
CA GLY A 565 45.27 -20.72 -18.98
C GLY A 565 43.99 -20.42 -18.17
N ASN A 566 43.43 -21.42 -17.49
CA ASN A 566 42.20 -21.32 -16.72
C ASN A 566 42.50 -21.28 -15.23
N ASP A 567 42.75 -20.06 -14.73
CA ASP A 567 43.02 -19.80 -13.31
C ASP A 567 41.71 -19.62 -12.51
N LEU A 568 41.39 -20.63 -11.70
CA LEU A 568 40.20 -20.67 -10.85
C LEU A 568 40.46 -20.25 -9.39
N SER A 569 41.71 -19.87 -9.05
CA SER A 569 42.10 -19.59 -7.66
C SER A 569 41.34 -18.41 -7.02
N SER A 570 40.78 -17.54 -7.84
CA SER A 570 39.96 -16.40 -7.39
C SER A 570 38.54 -16.78 -6.98
N VAL A 571 38.04 -17.95 -7.41
CA VAL A 571 36.63 -18.35 -7.23
C VAL A 571 36.45 -19.56 -6.34
N VAL A 572 37.45 -20.44 -6.24
CA VAL A 572 37.39 -21.66 -5.43
C VAL A 572 38.78 -22.08 -4.94
N GLN A 573 38.82 -22.71 -3.77
CA GLN A 573 40.04 -23.26 -3.15
C GLN A 573 39.96 -24.80 -3.10
N ALA A 574 41.08 -25.46 -2.84
CA ALA A 574 41.09 -26.90 -2.63
C ALA A 574 40.10 -27.32 -1.52
N GLY A 575 39.36 -28.40 -1.79
CA GLY A 575 38.26 -28.90 -0.95
C GLY A 575 36.91 -28.19 -1.16
N GLY A 576 36.85 -27.09 -1.93
CA GLY A 576 35.60 -26.45 -2.34
C GLY A 576 34.99 -27.11 -3.58
N HIS A 577 33.70 -26.87 -3.82
CA HIS A 577 32.96 -27.46 -4.94
C HIS A 577 32.73 -26.43 -6.05
N TRP A 578 32.88 -26.86 -7.29
CA TRP A 578 32.69 -25.97 -8.44
C TRP A 578 32.21 -26.71 -9.68
N CYS A 579 31.32 -26.07 -10.44
CA CYS A 579 30.99 -26.46 -11.80
C CYS A 579 32.09 -26.01 -12.75
N ILE A 580 32.88 -26.95 -13.25
CA ILE A 580 33.92 -26.69 -14.26
C ILE A 580 33.41 -26.99 -15.67
N CYS A 581 34.07 -26.41 -16.66
CA CYS A 581 33.83 -26.68 -18.07
C CYS A 581 34.00 -28.17 -18.40
N ALA A 582 33.22 -28.68 -19.36
CA ALA A 582 33.40 -30.03 -19.89
C ALA A 582 34.82 -30.26 -20.47
N TRP A 583 35.38 -29.26 -21.16
CA TRP A 583 36.75 -29.36 -21.69
C TRP A 583 37.79 -29.41 -20.56
N ALA A 584 37.58 -28.70 -19.45
CA ALA A 584 38.52 -28.67 -18.33
C ALA A 584 38.60 -30.03 -17.63
N TRP A 585 37.44 -30.69 -17.47
CA TRP A 585 37.38 -32.08 -16.99
C TRP A 585 38.10 -33.03 -17.96
N ALA A 586 37.86 -32.91 -19.26
CA ALA A 586 38.51 -33.75 -20.27
C ALA A 586 40.04 -33.59 -20.28
N SER A 587 40.52 -32.36 -20.18
CA SER A 587 41.95 -32.02 -20.13
C SER A 587 42.64 -32.63 -18.89
N ALA A 588 42.00 -32.53 -17.71
CA ALA A 588 42.51 -33.15 -16.49
C ALA A 588 42.55 -34.69 -16.59
N VAL A 589 41.51 -35.32 -17.13
CA VAL A 589 41.47 -36.77 -17.38
C VAL A 589 42.52 -37.19 -18.40
N GLN A 590 42.77 -36.39 -19.44
CA GLN A 590 43.77 -36.71 -20.45
C GLN A 590 45.21 -36.65 -19.89
N ARG A 591 45.49 -35.64 -19.05
CA ARG A 591 46.82 -35.46 -18.44
C ARG A 591 47.09 -36.46 -17.32
N ASP A 592 46.08 -36.78 -16.52
CA ASP A 592 46.17 -37.76 -15.44
C ASP A 592 44.95 -38.71 -15.44
N PRO A 593 44.97 -39.77 -16.27
CA PRO A 593 43.85 -40.69 -16.43
C PRO A 593 43.49 -41.52 -15.20
N HIS A 594 44.31 -41.48 -14.14
CA HIS A 594 44.12 -42.32 -12.97
C HIS A 594 43.69 -41.53 -11.73
N ALA A 595 44.34 -40.40 -11.47
CA ALA A 595 44.01 -39.56 -10.32
C ALA A 595 43.28 -38.25 -10.71
N TYR A 596 43.12 -37.97 -12.00
CA TYR A 596 42.40 -36.80 -12.52
C TYR A 596 42.93 -35.49 -11.95
N GLU A 597 44.24 -35.38 -11.71
CA GLU A 597 44.84 -34.22 -11.04
C GLU A 597 44.26 -33.99 -9.63
N GLY A 598 43.77 -35.06 -8.99
CA GLY A 598 43.25 -35.08 -7.62
C GLY A 598 41.83 -34.55 -7.41
N ILE A 599 41.12 -34.11 -8.46
CA ILE A 599 39.71 -33.69 -8.32
C ILE A 599 38.78 -34.89 -8.17
N THR A 600 37.70 -34.71 -7.40
CA THR A 600 36.66 -35.74 -7.21
C THR A 600 35.37 -35.34 -7.93
N LEU A 601 34.87 -36.21 -8.80
CA LEU A 601 33.60 -36.00 -9.52
C LEU A 601 32.40 -36.27 -8.61
N GLU A 602 31.47 -35.32 -8.55
CA GLU A 602 30.22 -35.44 -7.80
C GLU A 602 29.07 -35.88 -8.72
N CYS A 603 28.88 -37.20 -8.89
CA CYS A 603 27.93 -37.76 -9.87
C CYS A 603 26.48 -37.30 -9.70
N GLU A 604 26.00 -37.12 -8.47
CA GLU A 604 24.63 -36.65 -8.19
C GLU A 604 24.41 -35.15 -8.48
N ARG A 605 25.50 -34.40 -8.65
CA ARG A 605 25.53 -32.93 -8.83
C ARG A 605 26.05 -32.51 -10.21
N THR A 606 26.47 -33.49 -11.01
CA THR A 606 26.92 -33.33 -12.41
C THR A 606 25.77 -33.61 -13.36
N ASN A 607 25.56 -32.76 -14.36
CA ASN A 607 24.45 -32.88 -15.30
C ASN A 607 24.58 -34.11 -16.22
N ALA A 608 23.48 -34.81 -16.46
CA ALA A 608 23.42 -35.94 -17.38
C ALA A 608 23.64 -35.54 -18.84
N LYS A 609 23.29 -34.29 -19.21
CA LYS A 609 23.42 -33.77 -20.57
C LYS A 609 24.87 -33.75 -21.06
N LEU A 610 25.83 -33.72 -20.13
CA LEU A 610 27.26 -33.87 -20.37
C LEU A 610 27.61 -35.09 -21.24
N ARG A 611 26.86 -36.19 -21.13
CA ARG A 611 27.08 -37.38 -21.98
C ARG A 611 26.81 -37.08 -23.45
N GLU A 612 25.74 -36.34 -23.73
CA GLU A 612 25.41 -35.93 -25.11
C GLU A 612 26.43 -34.92 -25.64
N VAL A 613 26.93 -34.03 -24.77
CA VAL A 613 28.01 -33.09 -25.13
C VAL A 613 29.23 -33.88 -25.59
N TYR A 614 29.78 -34.78 -24.78
CA TYR A 614 30.93 -35.59 -25.19
C TYR A 614 30.66 -36.45 -26.43
N GLN A 615 29.48 -37.08 -26.51
CA GLN A 615 29.13 -37.89 -27.68
C GLN A 615 29.12 -37.07 -28.97
N SER A 616 28.64 -35.82 -28.93
CA SER A 616 28.60 -34.95 -30.12
C SER A 616 29.99 -34.62 -30.67
N PHE A 617 30.99 -34.44 -29.81
CA PHE A 617 32.39 -34.20 -30.23
C PHE A 617 33.06 -35.48 -30.73
N ILE A 618 32.78 -36.63 -30.09
CA ILE A 618 33.23 -37.95 -30.56
C ILE A 618 32.70 -38.23 -31.96
N ASP A 619 31.41 -38.00 -32.18
CA ASP A 619 30.75 -38.22 -33.48
C ASP A 619 31.30 -37.28 -34.56
N ALA A 620 31.71 -36.07 -34.18
CA ALA A 620 32.35 -35.10 -35.06
C ALA A 620 33.84 -35.39 -35.33
N GLY A 621 34.46 -36.31 -34.59
CA GLY A 621 35.92 -36.52 -34.63
C GLY A 621 36.72 -35.29 -34.19
N ALA A 622 36.13 -34.45 -33.35
CA ALA A 622 36.72 -33.21 -32.85
C ALA A 622 37.15 -33.37 -31.39
N ASP A 623 38.19 -32.63 -31.01
CA ASP A 623 38.52 -32.41 -29.60
C ASP A 623 37.60 -31.33 -29.01
N LEU A 624 37.35 -31.39 -27.70
CA LEU A 624 36.41 -30.50 -27.02
C LEU A 624 36.98 -29.09 -26.77
#